data_AF-A0A2N0Q376-F1
#
_entry.id   AF-A0A2N0Q376-F1
#
_cell.length_a   1.000
_cell.length_b   1.000
_cell.length_c   1.000
_cell.angle_alpha   90.00
_cell.angle_beta   90.00
_cell.angle_gamma   90.00
#
_symmetry.space_group_name_H-M   'P 1'
#
loop_
_entity.id
_entity.type
_entity.pdbx_description
1 polymer ?
#
loop_
_entity_poly.entity_id
_entity_poly.type
_entity_poly.pdbx_seq_one_letter_code
_entity_poly.pdbx_strand_id
1 'polypeptide(L)'
;MVNAQEYLDSNYPKGGVREAIEGEIDLSNRSLEGGLNFGGFINVHKLNFSFNEISGLGFGYGEKKLEVLDASHNRLGPTIGGYSYSLKFVNFSNNFYSKITLGMISLTHLDVSNNALTSLSIESSGNLTELKCYGNPLLTNLTLAPNLNINSFSLSDCPALSLLKPTSTTPSSPQPENSNELSNSDKISLGTGLGVGIPGLILTLIRTWYSIDEDRRWKIKRKLGFRVSELPPSQKKNMESRG
;
A
#
# COMPACT_ATOMS: atom_id res chain seq x y z
N MET A 1 -25.17 18.69 -10.25
CA MET A 1 -24.35 17.73 -9.49
C MET A 1 -24.37 18.16 -8.04
N VAL A 2 -24.26 17.22 -7.10
CA VAL A 2 -24.28 17.52 -5.65
C VAL A 2 -22.90 17.24 -5.10
N ASN A 3 -22.35 18.14 -4.27
CA ASN A 3 -21.06 17.90 -3.63
C ASN A 3 -21.16 16.65 -2.73
N ALA A 4 -20.28 15.69 -2.95
CA ALA A 4 -20.30 14.39 -2.27
C ALA A 4 -20.11 14.53 -0.76
N GLN A 5 -19.23 15.44 -0.32
CA GLN A 5 -18.99 15.67 1.10
C GLN A 5 -20.18 16.36 1.77
N GLU A 6 -20.76 17.37 1.15
CA GLU A 6 -21.94 18.06 1.68
C GLU A 6 -23.14 17.11 1.79
N TYR A 7 -23.34 16.24 0.79
CA TYR A 7 -24.35 15.20 0.84
C TYR A 7 -24.10 14.24 2.01
N LEU A 8 -22.86 13.76 2.16
CA LEU A 8 -22.49 12.86 3.25
C LEU A 8 -22.68 13.52 4.61
N ASP A 9 -22.25 14.77 4.79
CA ASP A 9 -22.34 15.50 6.05
C ASP A 9 -23.81 15.82 6.42
N SER A 10 -24.68 16.05 5.42
CA SER A 10 -26.10 16.33 5.64
C SER A 10 -26.90 15.08 6.02
N ASN A 11 -26.59 13.94 5.41
CA ASN A 11 -27.29 12.67 5.68
C ASN A 11 -26.68 11.91 6.86
N TYR A 12 -25.38 12.09 7.09
CA TYR A 12 -24.59 11.43 8.12
C TYR A 12 -23.72 12.46 8.85
N PRO A 13 -24.35 13.30 9.69
CA PRO A 13 -23.63 14.33 10.42
C PRO A 13 -22.61 13.72 11.38
N LYS A 14 -21.56 14.50 11.69
CA LYS A 14 -20.59 14.10 12.72
C LYS A 14 -21.21 14.22 14.11
N GLY A 15 -20.58 13.59 15.10
CA GLY A 15 -21.01 13.69 16.51
C GLY A 15 -21.76 12.46 17.02
N GLY A 16 -21.28 11.26 16.68
CA GLY A 16 -21.81 9.99 17.15
C GLY A 16 -22.66 9.24 16.12
N VAL A 17 -23.22 9.94 15.12
CA VAL A 17 -24.06 9.28 14.10
C VAL A 17 -23.23 8.36 13.22
N ARG A 18 -22.09 8.83 12.69
CA ARG A 18 -21.21 8.01 11.84
C ARG A 18 -20.65 6.80 12.58
N GLU A 19 -20.30 7.00 13.84
CA GLU A 19 -19.70 5.99 14.70
C GLU A 19 -20.71 4.89 15.07
N ALA A 20 -21.99 5.25 15.18
CA ALA A 20 -23.09 4.33 15.49
C ALA A 20 -23.60 3.54 14.27
N ILE A 21 -23.26 3.94 13.04
CA ILE A 21 -23.72 3.23 11.84
C ILE A 21 -22.93 1.95 11.64
N GLU A 22 -23.67 0.85 11.56
CA GLU A 22 -23.16 -0.48 11.26
C GLU A 22 -23.68 -0.97 9.90
N GLY A 23 -22.95 -1.88 9.26
CA GLY A 23 -23.41 -2.53 8.02
C GLY A 23 -22.94 -1.81 6.75
N GLU A 24 -23.86 -1.36 5.90
CA GLU A 24 -23.55 -0.88 4.55
C GLU A 24 -23.96 0.58 4.35
N ILE A 25 -23.13 1.34 3.62
CA ILE A 25 -23.47 2.68 3.13
C ILE A 25 -23.47 2.66 1.60
N ASP A 26 -24.61 3.03 1.01
CA ASP A 26 -24.80 3.11 -0.44
C ASP A 26 -25.08 4.55 -0.91
N LEU A 27 -24.06 5.12 -1.54
CA LEU A 27 -24.04 6.43 -2.18
C LEU A 27 -24.02 6.31 -3.71
N SER A 28 -24.26 5.13 -4.27
CA SER A 28 -24.15 4.92 -5.72
C SER A 28 -25.23 5.62 -6.53
N ASN A 29 -24.89 6.01 -7.77
CA ASN A 29 -25.82 6.59 -8.74
C ASN A 29 -26.61 7.80 -8.22
N ARG A 30 -25.89 8.78 -7.64
CA ARG A 30 -26.49 9.97 -7.02
C ARG A 30 -26.04 11.28 -7.66
N SER A 31 -25.30 11.20 -8.77
CA SER A 31 -24.69 12.37 -9.43
C SER A 31 -23.85 13.21 -8.45
N LEU A 32 -23.15 12.54 -7.54
CA LEU A 32 -22.24 13.15 -6.58
C LEU A 32 -20.93 13.54 -7.25
N GLU A 33 -20.37 14.69 -6.89
CA GLU A 33 -19.09 15.16 -7.43
C GLU A 33 -18.15 15.66 -6.33
N GLY A 34 -16.90 15.94 -6.71
CA GLY A 34 -15.90 16.48 -5.80
C GLY A 34 -15.25 15.40 -4.93
N GLY A 35 -14.72 15.80 -3.78
CA GLY A 35 -14.05 14.90 -2.84
C GLY A 35 -15.03 14.24 -1.89
N LEU A 36 -14.77 12.97 -1.56
CA LEU A 36 -15.48 12.21 -0.53
C LEU A 36 -14.49 11.76 0.56
N ASN A 37 -14.64 12.32 1.76
CA ASN A 37 -13.95 11.87 2.96
C ASN A 37 -14.90 11.03 3.82
N PHE A 38 -14.57 9.75 3.93
CA PHE A 38 -15.34 8.74 4.63
C PHE A 38 -14.88 8.52 6.09
N GLY A 39 -14.36 9.56 6.74
CA GLY A 39 -13.96 9.48 8.14
C GLY A 39 -15.14 9.38 9.11
N GLY A 40 -14.94 8.60 10.19
CA GLY A 40 -15.88 8.45 11.31
C GLY A 40 -16.78 7.21 11.22
N PHE A 41 -16.80 6.50 10.10
CA PHE A 41 -17.60 5.28 9.91
C PHE A 41 -16.85 4.03 10.37
N ILE A 42 -16.69 3.91 11.69
CA ILE A 42 -15.82 2.88 12.28
C ILE A 42 -16.42 1.46 12.26
N ASN A 43 -17.75 1.35 12.09
CA ASN A 43 -18.49 0.10 12.12
C ASN A 43 -19.09 -0.31 10.76
N VAL A 44 -18.85 0.46 9.71
CA VAL A 44 -19.30 0.12 8.35
C VAL A 44 -18.42 -0.98 7.76
N HIS A 45 -19.07 -2.00 7.20
CA HIS A 45 -18.46 -3.15 6.55
C HIS A 45 -18.46 -3.05 5.02
N LYS A 46 -19.40 -2.31 4.44
CA LYS A 46 -19.47 -2.10 2.98
C LYS A 46 -19.75 -0.65 2.64
N LEU A 47 -18.96 -0.11 1.73
CA LEU A 47 -19.12 1.22 1.17
C LEU A 47 -19.25 1.11 -0.34
N ASN A 48 -20.36 1.60 -0.88
CA ASN A 48 -20.56 1.75 -2.31
C ASN A 48 -20.78 3.23 -2.62
N PHE A 49 -19.93 3.81 -3.47
CA PHE A 49 -20.17 5.15 -4.06
C PHE A 49 -20.01 5.14 -5.58
N SER A 50 -20.23 3.98 -6.19
CA SER A 50 -20.09 3.79 -7.64
C SER A 50 -21.06 4.65 -8.46
N PHE A 51 -20.76 4.82 -9.75
CA PHE A 51 -21.60 5.57 -10.69
C PHE A 51 -21.86 7.02 -10.24
N ASN A 52 -20.78 7.74 -9.96
CA ASN A 52 -20.80 9.15 -9.62
C ASN A 52 -19.67 9.88 -10.39
N GLU A 53 -19.41 11.13 -10.02
CA GLU A 53 -18.35 11.97 -10.58
C GLU A 53 -17.33 12.36 -9.50
N ILE A 54 -17.14 11.50 -8.48
CA ILE A 54 -16.23 11.74 -7.36
C ILE A 54 -14.80 11.75 -7.88
N SER A 55 -14.07 12.81 -7.57
CA SER A 55 -12.70 13.06 -8.04
C SER A 55 -11.64 12.96 -6.94
N GLY A 56 -12.04 12.84 -5.68
CA GLY A 56 -11.14 12.64 -4.55
C GLY A 56 -11.70 11.66 -3.54
N LEU A 57 -10.84 10.82 -2.98
CA LEU A 57 -11.20 9.83 -1.96
C LEU A 57 -10.27 9.98 -0.75
N GLY A 58 -10.86 10.06 0.43
CA GLY A 58 -10.14 10.03 1.70
C GLY A 58 -10.80 9.06 2.66
N PHE A 59 -10.02 8.16 3.22
CA PHE A 59 -10.39 7.42 4.43
C PHE A 59 -9.74 8.19 5.59
N GLY A 60 -10.55 8.63 6.54
CA GLY A 60 -10.07 9.37 7.71
C GLY A 60 -9.38 8.42 8.69
N TYR A 61 -9.60 8.64 9.98
CA TYR A 61 -9.20 7.67 10.99
C TYR A 61 -10.39 6.76 11.30
N GLY A 62 -10.19 5.45 11.24
CA GLY A 62 -11.05 4.49 11.93
C GLY A 62 -11.79 3.47 11.07
N GLU A 63 -11.49 3.32 9.79
CA GLU A 63 -12.11 2.36 8.86
C GLU A 63 -11.63 0.92 9.10
N LYS A 64 -11.73 0.46 10.36
CA LYS A 64 -11.16 -0.81 10.83
C LYS A 64 -11.96 -2.03 10.39
N LYS A 65 -13.22 -1.84 10.01
CA LYS A 65 -14.17 -2.91 9.70
C LYS A 65 -14.58 -2.96 8.23
N LEU A 66 -14.13 -2.02 7.40
CA LEU A 66 -14.53 -1.96 5.99
C LEU A 66 -13.93 -3.15 5.24
N GLU A 67 -14.80 -4.02 4.73
CA GLU A 67 -14.43 -5.24 4.01
C GLU A 67 -14.68 -5.12 2.51
N VAL A 68 -15.69 -4.35 2.12
CA VAL A 68 -16.10 -4.17 0.72
C VAL A 68 -16.10 -2.69 0.37
N LEU A 69 -15.36 -2.34 -0.67
CA LEU A 69 -15.30 -0.99 -1.23
C LEU A 69 -15.62 -1.05 -2.73
N ASP A 70 -16.74 -0.44 -3.13
CA ASP A 70 -17.04 -0.17 -4.52
C ASP A 70 -16.95 1.33 -4.82
N ALA A 71 -15.91 1.67 -5.56
CA ALA A 71 -15.57 3.03 -6.00
C ALA A 71 -15.61 3.15 -7.52
N SER A 72 -16.21 2.17 -8.21
CA SER A 72 -16.20 2.10 -9.67
C SER A 72 -16.98 3.23 -10.34
N HIS A 73 -16.71 3.49 -11.62
CA HIS A 73 -17.43 4.50 -12.40
C HIS A 73 -17.44 5.88 -11.71
N ASN A 74 -16.24 6.42 -11.49
CA ASN A 74 -16.02 7.72 -10.89
C ASN A 74 -14.92 8.49 -11.65
N ARG A 75 -14.47 9.61 -11.08
CA ARG A 75 -13.38 10.43 -11.62
C ARG A 75 -12.11 10.33 -10.77
N LEU A 76 -11.91 9.23 -10.05
CA LEU A 76 -10.79 9.07 -9.14
C LEU A 76 -9.47 8.87 -9.89
N GLY A 77 -8.41 9.43 -9.34
CA GLY A 77 -7.09 9.38 -9.94
C GLY A 77 -6.28 10.63 -9.60
N PRO A 78 -5.06 10.75 -10.14
CA PRO A 78 -4.39 9.76 -10.99
C PRO A 78 -3.76 8.61 -10.18
N THR A 79 -3.61 8.74 -8.87
CA THR A 79 -2.94 7.73 -8.05
C THR A 79 -3.75 7.38 -6.82
N ILE A 80 -3.60 6.14 -6.36
CA ILE A 80 -4.08 5.72 -5.05
C ILE A 80 -3.10 4.73 -4.44
N GLY A 81 -2.93 4.84 -3.14
CA GLY A 81 -2.24 3.82 -2.38
C GLY A 81 -2.68 3.84 -0.92
N GLY A 82 -2.38 2.75 -0.23
CA GLY A 82 -2.76 2.60 1.16
C GLY A 82 -2.65 1.17 1.63
N TYR A 83 -2.75 1.02 2.94
CA TYR A 83 -2.71 -0.26 3.62
C TYR A 83 -4.06 -0.52 4.27
N SER A 84 -4.54 -1.76 4.18
CA SER A 84 -5.73 -2.19 4.91
C SER A 84 -5.57 -3.63 5.38
N TYR A 85 -6.07 -3.89 6.58
CA TYR A 85 -6.10 -5.21 7.18
C TYR A 85 -7.49 -5.86 7.05
N SER A 86 -8.52 -5.11 6.65
CA SER A 86 -9.91 -5.57 6.63
C SER A 86 -10.49 -5.70 5.23
N LEU A 87 -10.03 -4.91 4.25
CA LEU A 87 -10.57 -4.93 2.89
C LEU A 87 -10.33 -6.28 2.21
N LYS A 88 -11.42 -6.89 1.76
CA LYS A 88 -11.48 -8.19 1.07
C LYS A 88 -11.87 -8.03 -0.40
N PHE A 89 -12.75 -7.08 -0.70
CA PHE A 89 -13.23 -6.78 -2.05
C PHE A 89 -13.05 -5.30 -2.33
N VAL A 90 -12.33 -4.97 -3.40
CA VAL A 90 -12.11 -3.59 -3.84
C VAL A 90 -12.37 -3.48 -5.34
N ASN A 91 -13.26 -2.56 -5.71
CA ASN A 91 -13.53 -2.22 -7.10
C ASN A 91 -13.18 -0.75 -7.36
N PHE A 92 -12.11 -0.54 -8.12
CA PHE A 92 -11.63 0.74 -8.63
C PHE A 92 -11.81 0.86 -10.15
N SER A 93 -12.58 -0.04 -10.77
CA SER A 93 -12.76 -0.04 -12.23
C SER A 93 -13.38 1.26 -12.76
N ASN A 94 -13.16 1.57 -14.04
CA ASN A 94 -13.80 2.72 -14.70
C ASN A 94 -13.51 4.04 -13.96
N ASN A 95 -12.23 4.32 -13.76
CA ASN A 95 -11.70 5.54 -13.15
C ASN A 95 -10.51 6.06 -13.99
N PHE A 96 -9.76 7.03 -13.49
CA PHE A 96 -8.61 7.63 -14.18
C PHE A 96 -7.28 7.34 -13.47
N TYR A 97 -7.17 6.18 -12.82
CA TYR A 97 -5.92 5.81 -12.18
C TYR A 97 -4.83 5.49 -13.20
N SER A 98 -3.66 6.08 -13.02
CA SER A 98 -2.42 5.75 -13.73
C SER A 98 -1.45 4.92 -12.88
N LYS A 99 -1.60 4.96 -11.54
CA LYS A 99 -0.81 4.13 -10.61
C LYS A 99 -1.63 3.72 -9.39
N ILE A 100 -1.58 2.42 -9.08
CA ILE A 100 -2.19 1.84 -7.87
C ILE A 100 -1.11 1.12 -7.06
N THR A 101 -1.07 1.35 -5.75
CA THR A 101 -0.14 0.66 -4.83
C THR A 101 -0.86 0.28 -3.53
N LEU A 102 -1.29 -0.97 -3.42
CA LEU A 102 -2.13 -1.45 -2.31
C LEU A 102 -1.38 -2.46 -1.45
N GLY A 103 -1.34 -2.19 -0.15
CA GLY A 103 -0.87 -3.12 0.87
C GLY A 103 -2.05 -3.73 1.65
N MET A 104 -2.86 -4.55 0.98
CA MET A 104 -4.10 -5.10 1.55
C MET A 104 -3.98 -6.59 1.82
N ILE A 105 -3.68 -6.96 3.06
CA ILE A 105 -3.31 -8.34 3.43
C ILE A 105 -4.50 -9.31 3.28
N SER A 106 -5.71 -8.82 3.53
CA SER A 106 -6.96 -9.60 3.48
C SER A 106 -7.65 -9.56 2.11
N LEU A 107 -7.06 -8.91 1.11
CA LEU A 107 -7.69 -8.72 -0.21
C LEU A 107 -7.79 -10.05 -0.94
N THR A 108 -9.01 -10.39 -1.37
CA THR A 108 -9.33 -11.60 -2.14
C THR A 108 -9.76 -11.27 -3.56
N HIS A 109 -10.40 -10.11 -3.76
CA HIS A 109 -10.91 -9.68 -5.07
C HIS A 109 -10.51 -8.23 -5.32
N LEU A 110 -9.89 -7.98 -6.47
CA LEU A 110 -9.51 -6.64 -6.92
C LEU A 110 -9.92 -6.43 -8.37
N ASP A 111 -10.73 -5.40 -8.61
CA ASP A 111 -11.02 -4.92 -9.96
C ASP A 111 -10.45 -3.53 -10.16
N VAL A 112 -9.52 -3.40 -11.11
CA VAL A 112 -8.91 -2.14 -11.55
C VAL A 112 -9.05 -1.95 -13.06
N SER A 113 -10.01 -2.66 -13.67
CA SER A 113 -10.23 -2.61 -15.12
C SER A 113 -10.63 -1.23 -15.61
N ASN A 114 -10.45 -0.96 -16.90
CA ASN A 114 -10.83 0.29 -17.56
C ASN A 114 -10.31 1.54 -16.83
N ASN A 115 -9.00 1.58 -16.62
CA ASN A 115 -8.27 2.72 -16.10
C ASN A 115 -7.16 3.11 -17.10
N ALA A 116 -6.26 4.00 -16.71
CA ALA A 116 -5.09 4.37 -17.51
C ALA A 116 -3.79 3.86 -16.86
N LEU A 117 -3.84 2.68 -16.21
CA LEU A 117 -2.72 2.21 -15.39
C LEU A 117 -1.46 2.00 -16.21
N THR A 118 -0.36 2.53 -15.68
CA THR A 118 1.02 2.22 -16.09
C THR A 118 1.71 1.32 -15.06
N SER A 119 1.25 1.35 -13.82
CA SER A 119 1.79 0.57 -12.70
C SER A 119 0.71 0.11 -11.73
N LEU A 120 0.75 -1.18 -11.39
CA LEU A 120 -0.04 -1.81 -10.34
C LEU A 120 0.89 -2.56 -9.39
N SER A 121 0.84 -2.23 -8.10
CA SER A 121 1.53 -2.98 -7.05
C SER A 121 0.54 -3.46 -6.00
N ILE A 122 0.54 -4.76 -5.74
CA ILE A 122 -0.27 -5.47 -4.74
C ILE A 122 0.60 -6.43 -3.93
N GLU A 123 1.81 -5.99 -3.58
CA GLU A 123 2.88 -6.82 -2.98
C GLU A 123 2.51 -7.52 -1.66
N SER A 124 1.54 -6.98 -0.92
CA SER A 124 1.08 -7.58 0.36
C SER A 124 -0.22 -8.38 0.21
N SER A 125 -0.82 -8.44 -0.97
CA SER A 125 -2.14 -9.06 -1.21
C SER A 125 -2.02 -10.55 -1.53
N GLY A 126 -1.36 -11.30 -0.64
CA GLY A 126 -1.06 -12.71 -0.84
C GLY A 126 -2.26 -13.66 -0.84
N ASN A 127 -3.41 -13.20 -0.32
CA ASN A 127 -4.67 -13.95 -0.28
C ASN A 127 -5.57 -13.66 -1.49
N LEU A 128 -5.09 -12.89 -2.47
CA LEU A 128 -5.89 -12.57 -3.64
C LEU A 128 -6.25 -13.88 -4.37
N THR A 129 -7.47 -13.95 -4.89
CA THR A 129 -7.99 -15.06 -5.69
C THR A 129 -8.51 -14.59 -7.05
N GLU A 130 -8.88 -13.30 -7.16
CA GLU A 130 -9.33 -12.69 -8.41
C GLU A 130 -8.71 -11.30 -8.64
N LEU A 131 -8.16 -11.09 -9.83
CA LEU A 131 -7.63 -9.80 -10.30
C LEU A 131 -8.19 -9.50 -11.68
N LYS A 132 -8.94 -8.40 -11.82
CA LYS A 132 -9.35 -7.85 -13.12
C LYS A 132 -8.57 -6.58 -13.42
N CYS A 133 -7.92 -6.58 -14.57
CA CYS A 133 -6.99 -5.53 -15.00
C CYS A 133 -7.15 -5.16 -16.48
N TYR A 134 -8.11 -5.75 -17.21
CA TYR A 134 -8.35 -5.44 -18.63
C TYR A 134 -8.68 -3.96 -18.84
N GLY A 135 -8.54 -3.48 -20.07
CA GLY A 135 -8.77 -2.06 -20.37
C GLY A 135 -7.72 -1.12 -19.77
N ASN A 136 -6.53 -1.64 -19.44
CA ASN A 136 -5.35 -0.85 -19.05
C ASN A 136 -4.21 -1.06 -20.08
N PRO A 137 -4.31 -0.48 -21.29
CA PRO A 137 -3.39 -0.78 -22.39
C PRO A 137 -1.94 -0.33 -22.14
N LEU A 138 -1.72 0.58 -21.19
CA LEU A 138 -0.40 1.13 -20.86
C LEU A 138 0.28 0.40 -19.68
N LEU A 139 -0.36 -0.61 -19.11
CA LEU A 139 0.16 -1.31 -17.94
C LEU A 139 1.39 -2.11 -18.37
N THR A 140 2.53 -1.77 -17.78
CA THR A 140 3.81 -2.44 -18.05
C THR A 140 4.51 -2.88 -16.77
N ASN A 141 4.18 -2.27 -15.63
CA ASN A 141 4.76 -2.58 -14.34
C ASN A 141 3.73 -3.23 -13.42
N LEU A 142 3.88 -4.53 -13.19
CA LEU A 142 3.05 -5.28 -12.25
C LEU A 142 3.91 -5.89 -11.15
N THR A 143 3.57 -5.61 -9.90
CA THR A 143 4.20 -6.22 -8.72
C THR A 143 3.14 -7.00 -7.95
N LEU A 144 3.33 -8.32 -7.89
CA LEU A 144 2.45 -9.26 -7.20
C LEU A 144 3.04 -9.66 -5.85
N ALA A 145 2.19 -10.18 -4.96
CA ALA A 145 2.65 -10.79 -3.73
C ALA A 145 3.48 -12.06 -4.03
N PRO A 146 4.58 -12.32 -3.30
CA PRO A 146 5.48 -13.44 -3.59
C PRO A 146 4.83 -14.81 -3.37
N ASN A 147 3.83 -14.89 -2.49
CA ASN A 147 3.08 -16.10 -2.19
C ASN A 147 1.80 -16.26 -3.02
N LEU A 148 1.59 -15.39 -4.02
CA LEU A 148 0.39 -15.44 -4.84
C LEU A 148 0.40 -16.69 -5.74
N ASN A 149 -0.63 -17.52 -5.65
CA ASN A 149 -0.74 -18.70 -6.49
C ASN A 149 -1.22 -18.33 -7.90
N ILE A 150 -0.29 -18.00 -8.79
CA ILE A 150 -0.56 -17.54 -10.16
C ILE A 150 -1.39 -18.57 -10.97
N ASN A 151 -1.31 -19.86 -10.65
CA ASN A 151 -2.03 -20.92 -11.39
C ASN A 151 -3.55 -20.87 -11.23
N SER A 152 -4.07 -20.24 -10.18
CA SER A 152 -5.52 -20.04 -10.01
C SER A 152 -6.05 -18.79 -10.69
N PHE A 153 -5.18 -17.94 -11.23
CA PHE A 153 -5.57 -16.68 -11.87
C PHE A 153 -5.56 -16.80 -13.38
N SER A 154 -6.72 -16.56 -14.01
CA SER A 154 -6.74 -16.20 -15.42
C SER A 154 -6.24 -14.77 -15.57
N LEU A 155 -4.94 -14.63 -15.80
CA LEU A 155 -4.28 -13.34 -16.04
C LEU A 155 -4.30 -12.95 -17.53
N SER A 156 -5.16 -13.59 -18.33
CA SER A 156 -5.38 -13.34 -19.77
C SER A 156 -5.65 -11.88 -20.10
N ASP A 157 -6.10 -11.13 -19.10
CA ASP A 157 -6.66 -9.80 -19.23
C ASP A 157 -5.63 -8.68 -18.96
N CYS A 158 -4.41 -9.01 -18.52
CA CYS A 158 -3.34 -8.02 -18.29
C CYS A 158 -2.26 -8.11 -19.40
N PRO A 159 -2.17 -7.14 -20.33
CA PRO A 159 -1.15 -7.18 -21.39
C PRO A 159 0.29 -7.09 -20.86
N ALA A 160 0.52 -6.53 -19.66
CA ALA A 160 1.84 -6.45 -19.02
C ALA A 160 2.47 -7.81 -18.70
N LEU A 161 1.64 -8.84 -18.51
CA LEU A 161 2.07 -10.15 -18.02
C LEU A 161 2.63 -11.06 -19.11
N SER A 162 2.31 -10.81 -20.39
CA SER A 162 2.96 -11.51 -21.49
C SER A 162 4.47 -11.24 -21.55
N LEU A 163 4.95 -10.20 -20.85
CA LEU A 163 6.36 -9.81 -20.74
C LEU A 163 7.03 -10.31 -19.46
N LEU A 164 6.26 -10.74 -18.45
CA LEU A 164 6.80 -11.33 -17.23
C LEU A 164 7.21 -12.77 -17.52
N LYS A 165 8.48 -12.97 -17.89
CA LYS A 165 9.08 -14.31 -17.96
C LYS A 165 8.92 -14.98 -16.59
N PRO A 166 8.43 -16.24 -16.51
CA PRO A 166 8.38 -16.96 -15.25
C PRO A 166 9.82 -17.14 -14.73
N THR A 167 10.16 -16.49 -13.62
CA THR A 167 11.41 -16.77 -12.91
C THR A 167 11.21 -18.06 -12.12
N SER A 168 11.42 -19.20 -12.77
CA SER A 168 11.69 -20.45 -12.05
C SER A 168 13.10 -20.35 -11.45
N THR A 169 13.20 -19.89 -10.21
CA THR A 169 14.40 -20.12 -9.40
C THR A 169 13.97 -20.74 -8.08
N THR A 170 13.82 -22.06 -8.09
CA THR A 170 14.18 -22.88 -6.94
C THR A 170 15.61 -22.51 -6.52
N PRO A 171 15.87 -22.10 -5.26
CA PRO A 171 17.24 -21.89 -4.81
C PRO A 171 17.88 -23.26 -4.61
N SER A 172 18.63 -23.73 -5.61
CA SER A 172 19.61 -24.80 -5.38
C SER A 172 20.75 -24.22 -4.54
N SER A 173 20.90 -24.73 -3.32
CA SER A 173 22.00 -24.42 -2.40
C SER A 173 23.37 -24.56 -3.06
N PRO A 174 24.30 -23.59 -2.93
CA PRO A 174 25.69 -23.79 -3.29
C PRO A 174 26.41 -24.56 -2.17
N GLN A 175 27.10 -25.65 -2.55
CA GLN A 175 28.13 -26.29 -1.72
C GLN A 175 29.28 -25.31 -1.42
N PRO A 176 29.98 -25.46 -0.28
CA PRO A 176 31.13 -24.61 0.02
C PRO A 176 32.41 -25.23 -0.55
N GLU A 177 33.15 -24.49 -1.37
CA GLU A 177 34.58 -24.74 -1.56
C GLU A 177 35.40 -23.45 -1.43
N ASN A 178 36.51 -23.62 -0.71
CA ASN A 178 37.50 -22.65 -0.27
C ASN A 178 38.30 -22.01 -1.42
N SER A 179 38.67 -20.73 -1.29
CA SER A 179 40.04 -20.27 -0.96
C SER A 179 40.40 -18.90 -1.58
N ASN A 180 40.88 -18.03 -0.69
CA ASN A 180 42.00 -17.09 -0.81
C ASN A 180 41.99 -15.87 -1.78
N GLU A 181 41.98 -14.71 -1.12
CA GLU A 181 42.80 -13.50 -1.32
C GLU A 181 42.62 -12.56 -2.54
N LEU A 182 42.65 -11.29 -2.16
CA LEU A 182 42.37 -10.04 -2.89
C LEU A 182 43.44 -9.71 -3.95
N SER A 183 43.02 -9.15 -5.08
CA SER A 183 43.85 -8.15 -5.77
C SER A 183 42.99 -7.03 -6.36
N ASN A 184 43.56 -5.84 -6.29
CA ASN A 184 42.94 -4.54 -6.31
C ASN A 184 43.28 -3.85 -7.63
N SER A 185 42.35 -3.81 -8.58
CA SER A 185 42.32 -2.81 -9.65
C SER A 185 41.01 -2.96 -10.44
N ASP A 186 40.09 -2.02 -10.24
CA ASP A 186 39.49 -1.26 -11.34
C ASP A 186 38.58 -0.17 -10.77
N LYS A 187 39.04 1.09 -10.92
CA LYS A 187 38.15 2.24 -10.91
C LYS A 187 37.26 2.11 -12.15
N ILE A 188 35.95 1.96 -11.99
CA ILE A 188 34.99 2.42 -13.02
C ILE A 188 33.88 3.25 -12.38
N SER A 189 33.75 4.41 -13.01
CA SER A 189 32.94 5.60 -12.76
C SER A 189 31.44 5.38 -12.49
N LEU A 190 30.87 6.36 -11.80
CA LEU A 190 29.45 6.58 -11.57
C LEU A 190 28.63 6.53 -12.87
N GLY A 191 27.61 5.67 -12.87
CA GLY A 191 26.46 5.73 -13.77
C GLY A 191 25.19 5.89 -12.93
N THR A 192 24.58 7.06 -13.00
CA THR A 192 23.28 7.40 -12.42
C THR A 192 22.19 6.45 -12.90
N GLY A 193 21.50 5.79 -11.97
CA GLY A 193 20.30 5.00 -12.26
C GLY A 193 19.44 4.88 -11.02
N LEU A 194 18.54 5.86 -10.81
CA LEU A 194 17.53 5.84 -9.75
C LEU A 194 16.52 4.73 -10.05
N GLY A 195 16.82 3.53 -9.56
CA GLY A 195 15.89 2.40 -9.47
C GLY A 195 15.86 1.90 -8.04
N VAL A 196 15.30 2.70 -7.12
CA VAL A 196 15.22 2.30 -5.71
C VAL A 196 14.03 1.36 -5.54
N GLY A 197 14.23 0.10 -5.87
CA GLY A 197 13.40 -0.99 -5.35
C GLY A 197 13.51 -1.01 -3.83
N ILE A 198 12.41 -1.34 -3.17
CA ILE A 198 12.23 -1.37 -1.71
C ILE A 198 13.34 -2.12 -0.93
N PRO A 199 14.09 -3.10 -1.47
CA PRO A 199 15.26 -3.64 -0.78
C PRO A 199 16.35 -2.58 -0.52
N GLY A 200 16.55 -1.65 -1.47
CA GLY A 200 17.54 -0.58 -1.35
C GLY A 200 17.15 0.48 -0.31
N LEU A 201 15.88 0.86 -0.23
CA LEU A 201 15.39 1.83 0.75
C LEU A 201 15.43 1.26 2.17
N ILE A 202 15.04 0.00 2.36
CA ILE A 202 15.16 -0.68 3.66
C ILE A 202 16.63 -0.82 4.06
N LEU A 203 17.52 -1.22 3.14
CA LEU A 203 18.95 -1.32 3.44
C LEU A 203 19.58 0.06 3.72
N THR A 204 19.13 1.11 3.03
CA THR A 204 19.59 2.49 3.25
C THR A 204 19.09 3.00 4.60
N LEU A 205 17.82 2.76 4.96
CA LEU A 205 17.27 3.12 6.27
C LEU A 205 17.93 2.35 7.41
N ILE A 206 18.23 1.06 7.23
CA ILE A 206 18.99 0.25 8.20
C ILE A 206 20.41 0.80 8.31
N ARG A 207 21.11 1.07 7.21
CA ARG A 207 22.46 1.67 7.23
C ARG A 207 22.47 3.03 7.92
N THR A 208 21.48 3.87 7.65
CA THR A 208 21.35 5.19 8.27
C THR A 208 20.98 5.06 9.75
N TRP A 209 20.18 4.05 10.12
CA TRP A 209 19.86 3.75 11.51
C TRP A 209 21.09 3.31 12.30
N TYR A 210 21.92 2.43 11.74
CA TYR A 210 23.14 1.97 12.40
C TYR A 210 24.27 3.02 12.41
N SER A 211 24.26 4.00 11.50
CA SER A 211 25.19 5.15 11.53
C SER A 211 24.81 6.25 12.53
N ILE A 212 23.59 6.22 13.08
CA ILE A 212 23.17 7.16 14.13
C ILE A 212 23.75 6.72 15.47
N ASP A 213 24.35 7.67 16.17
CA ASP A 213 24.89 7.50 17.53
C ASP A 213 23.85 6.96 18.53
N GLU A 214 24.32 6.12 19.46
CA GLU A 214 23.49 5.31 20.36
C GLU A 214 22.49 6.15 21.15
N ASP A 215 22.89 7.33 21.59
CA ASP A 215 22.06 8.27 22.35
C ASP A 215 20.85 8.78 21.56
N ARG A 216 21.05 9.04 20.26
CA ARG A 216 19.97 9.51 19.38
C ARG A 216 19.00 8.37 19.10
N ARG A 217 19.51 7.14 18.86
CA ARG A 217 18.66 5.95 18.69
C ARG A 217 17.79 5.70 19.92
N TRP A 218 18.37 5.83 21.11
CA TRP A 218 17.65 5.64 22.38
C TRP A 218 16.50 6.65 22.55
N LYS A 219 16.75 7.94 22.29
CA LYS A 219 15.71 9.00 22.36
C LYS A 219 14.57 8.77 21.38
N ILE A 220 14.87 8.31 20.16
CA ILE A 220 13.87 8.01 19.14
C ILE A 220 13.01 6.82 19.56
N LYS A 221 13.61 5.72 20.05
CA LYS A 221 12.87 4.55 20.55
C LYS A 221 11.89 4.92 21.66
N ARG A 222 12.31 5.79 22.60
CA ARG A 222 11.44 6.28 23.69
C ARG A 222 10.26 7.12 23.18
N LYS A 223 10.50 8.01 22.20
CA LYS A 223 9.43 8.84 21.59
C LYS A 223 8.39 8.01 20.82
N LEU A 224 8.83 6.90 20.22
CA LEU A 224 7.96 5.97 19.49
C LEU A 224 7.30 4.92 20.39
N GLY A 225 7.47 5.01 21.71
CA GLY A 225 6.79 4.13 22.68
C GLY A 225 7.37 2.72 22.79
N PHE A 226 8.53 2.44 22.20
CA PHE A 226 9.20 1.15 22.38
C PHE A 226 9.75 1.03 23.81
N ARG A 227 9.58 -0.14 24.44
CA ARG A 227 10.27 -0.46 25.70
C ARG A 227 11.77 -0.52 25.43
N VAL A 228 12.53 0.32 26.13
CA VAL A 228 13.99 0.34 26.03
C VAL A 228 14.57 -0.31 27.29
N SER A 229 15.25 -1.45 27.12
CA SER A 229 15.78 -2.25 28.24
C SER A 229 17.09 -1.72 28.81
N GLU A 230 17.84 -0.90 28.05
CA GLU A 230 19.17 -0.44 28.46
C GLU A 230 19.40 1.05 28.17
N LEU A 231 20.05 1.76 29.11
CA LEU A 231 20.50 3.15 28.92
C LEU A 231 21.83 3.20 28.16
N PRO A 232 22.02 4.21 27.29
CA PRO A 232 23.26 4.38 26.53
C PRO A 232 24.40 4.91 27.43
N PRO A 233 25.67 4.70 27.05
CA PRO A 233 26.83 4.94 27.91
C PRO A 233 26.95 6.38 28.44
N SER A 234 26.55 7.39 27.66
CA SER A 234 26.63 8.80 28.08
C SER A 234 25.66 9.14 29.23
N GLN A 235 24.50 8.49 29.25
CA GLN A 235 23.48 8.69 30.29
C GLN A 235 23.83 7.90 31.55
N LYS A 236 24.47 6.74 31.41
CA LYS A 236 25.02 5.98 32.55
C LYS A 236 26.10 6.81 33.29
N LYS A 237 27.01 7.44 32.54
CA LYS A 237 28.09 8.28 33.10
C LYS A 237 27.57 9.54 33.84
N ASN A 238 26.47 10.13 33.38
CA ASN A 238 25.81 11.26 34.07
C ASN A 238 25.04 10.85 35.34
N MET A 239 24.67 9.57 35.47
CA MET A 239 24.08 9.04 36.71
C MET A 239 25.17 8.70 37.73
N GLU A 240 26.31 8.19 37.29
CA GLU A 240 27.48 7.91 38.14
C GLU A 240 28.18 9.19 38.65
N SER A 241 28.12 10.31 37.91
CA SER A 241 28.67 11.60 38.35
C SER A 241 27.74 12.40 39.28
N ARG A 242 26.54 11.88 39.58
CA ARG A 242 25.53 12.47 40.46
C ARG A 242 25.22 11.60 41.69
N GLY A 243 25.98 10.51 41.86
CA GLY A 243 25.98 9.66 43.06
C GLY A 243 27.13 10.03 43.99
#